data_AF-A0A7V4V0D6-F1
#
_entry.id   AF-A0A7V4V0D6-F1
#
_cell.length_a   1.000
_cell.length_b   1.000
_cell.length_c   1.000
_cell.angle_alpha   90.00
_cell.angle_beta   90.00
_cell.angle_gamma   90.00
#
_symmetry.space_group_name_H-M   'P 1'
#
loop_
_entity.id
_entity.type
_entity.pdbx_description
1 polymer ?
#
loop_
_entity_poly.entity_id
_entity_poly.type
_entity_poly.pdbx_seq_one_letter_code
_entity_poly.pdbx_strand_id
1 'polypeptide(L)'
;MSIPHSWKFIHKSGFDQVVIENGDDISNLKELNRKLWATLSCPIDGVYFDQKTLELIDEDKDGKIRISEILSAVDYLSDILVSLEVLVPSLHSFPLSAIRNTDKGNLILSACKQILAALNKPNATHLTLDEVLKAKELFLNTGFNGDGIITGSSITDENVKKVFNEIVSIIGAVADVSGEDGINDEIIIEFSKELGLLSTWYDEFTDFDNGMFGNSKIAMEALVVYDLLEPKIEN
;
A
#
# COMPACT_ATOMS: atom_id res chain seq x y z
N MET A 1 -3.49 -9.38 -38.73
CA MET A 1 -3.09 -7.97 -38.87
C MET A 1 -4.13 -7.16 -38.14
N SER A 2 -3.73 -6.39 -37.12
CA SER A 2 -4.66 -5.48 -36.44
C SER A 2 -5.08 -4.39 -37.42
N ILE A 3 -6.36 -4.02 -37.44
CA ILE A 3 -6.84 -2.89 -38.23
C ILE A 3 -6.38 -1.63 -37.49
N PRO A 4 -5.65 -0.70 -38.14
CA PRO A 4 -5.20 0.52 -37.47
C PRO A 4 -6.39 1.36 -37.01
N HIS A 5 -6.30 1.92 -35.80
CA HIS A 5 -7.37 2.74 -35.23
C HIS A 5 -7.67 3.98 -36.09
N SER A 6 -8.95 4.27 -36.30
CA SER A 6 -9.39 5.38 -37.14
C SER A 6 -9.60 6.65 -36.31
N TRP A 7 -8.57 7.50 -36.24
CA TRP A 7 -8.62 8.76 -35.52
C TRP A 7 -9.55 9.80 -36.17
N LYS A 8 -10.33 10.50 -35.35
CA LYS A 8 -11.08 11.69 -35.75
C LYS A 8 -10.27 12.94 -35.47
N PHE A 9 -10.41 13.94 -36.34
CA PHE A 9 -9.70 15.20 -36.25
C PHE A 9 -10.68 16.37 -36.31
N ILE A 10 -10.39 17.41 -35.53
CA ILE A 10 -11.01 18.72 -35.65
C ILE A 10 -9.95 19.75 -36.05
N HIS A 11 -10.31 20.64 -36.96
CA HIS A 11 -9.46 21.74 -37.33
C HIS A 11 -9.75 22.93 -36.42
N LYS A 12 -8.79 23.34 -35.58
CA LYS A 12 -8.94 24.46 -34.66
C LYS A 12 -7.67 25.31 -34.62
N SER A 13 -7.84 26.61 -34.80
CA SER A 13 -6.75 27.61 -34.74
C SER A 13 -5.56 27.29 -35.67
N GLY A 14 -5.82 26.73 -36.85
CA GLY A 14 -4.79 26.42 -37.86
C GLY A 14 -4.08 25.08 -37.67
N PHE A 15 -4.51 24.25 -36.73
CA PHE A 15 -3.95 22.92 -36.48
C PHE A 15 -5.05 21.85 -36.44
N ASP A 16 -4.68 20.63 -36.86
CA ASP A 16 -5.54 19.45 -36.71
C ASP A 16 -5.30 18.83 -35.34
N GLN A 17 -6.34 18.77 -34.53
CA GLN A 17 -6.33 18.15 -33.20
C GLN A 17 -7.08 16.83 -33.24
N VAL A 18 -6.50 15.80 -32.65
CA VAL A 18 -7.15 14.51 -32.45
C VAL A 18 -8.30 14.68 -31.46
N VAL A 19 -9.44 14.09 -31.77
CA VAL A 19 -10.59 14.04 -30.86
C VAL A 19 -10.58 12.70 -30.14
N ILE A 20 -10.68 12.73 -28.81
CA ILE A 20 -10.86 11.56 -27.96
C ILE A 20 -12.31 11.59 -27.48
N GLU A 21 -13.16 10.69 -27.97
CA GLU A 21 -14.60 10.69 -27.68
C GLU A 21 -15.06 9.44 -26.94
N ASN A 22 -14.33 8.33 -27.03
CA ASN A 22 -14.74 7.03 -26.50
C ASN A 22 -13.56 6.26 -25.88
N GLY A 23 -13.87 5.13 -25.24
CA GLY A 23 -12.87 4.25 -24.64
C GLY A 23 -11.92 3.60 -25.64
N ASP A 24 -12.37 3.35 -26.87
CA ASP A 24 -11.51 2.78 -27.91
C ASP A 24 -10.41 3.79 -28.31
N ASP A 25 -10.74 5.07 -28.43
CA ASP A 25 -9.76 6.15 -28.66
C ASP A 25 -8.69 6.18 -27.55
N ILE A 26 -9.12 6.07 -26.27
CA ILE A 26 -8.20 6.06 -25.13
C ILE A 26 -7.28 4.83 -25.19
N SER A 27 -7.84 3.64 -25.42
CA SER A 27 -7.07 2.38 -25.43
C SER A 27 -6.04 2.30 -26.56
N ASN A 28 -6.24 3.04 -27.64
CA ASN A 28 -5.34 3.10 -28.80
C ASN A 28 -4.34 4.27 -28.75
N LEU A 29 -4.31 5.07 -27.67
CA LEU A 29 -3.41 6.23 -27.56
C LEU A 29 -1.92 5.90 -27.78
N LYS A 30 -1.49 4.68 -27.47
CA LYS A 30 -0.11 4.20 -27.73
C LYS A 30 0.24 4.14 -29.22
N GLU A 31 -0.75 3.99 -30.10
CA GLU A 31 -0.58 3.96 -31.55
C GLU A 31 -0.65 5.37 -32.15
N LEU A 32 -1.05 6.36 -31.37
CA LEU A 32 -1.17 7.73 -31.84
C LEU A 32 0.20 8.32 -32.17
N ASN A 33 0.34 8.85 -33.39
CA ASN A 33 1.59 9.48 -33.81
C ASN A 33 1.94 10.64 -32.86
N ARG A 34 3.16 10.61 -32.29
CA ARG A 34 3.65 11.62 -31.34
C ARG A 34 3.57 13.06 -31.87
N LYS A 35 3.61 13.27 -33.19
CA LYS A 35 3.46 14.61 -33.82
C LYS A 35 2.07 15.22 -33.67
N LEU A 36 1.07 14.42 -33.33
CA LEU A 36 -0.32 14.86 -33.13
C LEU A 36 -0.61 15.27 -31.67
N TRP A 37 0.35 15.09 -30.77
CA TRP A 37 0.24 15.56 -29.39
C TRP A 37 0.51 17.06 -29.32
N ALA A 38 -0.40 17.81 -28.69
CA ALA A 38 -0.29 19.26 -28.58
C ALA A 38 0.95 19.71 -27.78
N THR A 39 1.36 18.91 -26.80
CA THR A 39 2.59 19.12 -26.02
C THR A 39 3.21 17.78 -25.63
N LEU A 40 4.53 17.78 -25.42
CA LEU A 40 5.26 16.62 -24.88
C LEU A 40 5.26 16.62 -23.35
N SER A 41 4.91 17.75 -22.73
CA SER A 41 4.86 17.96 -21.29
C SER A 41 3.79 19.00 -20.96
N CYS A 42 2.88 18.69 -20.04
CA CYS A 42 1.81 19.57 -19.60
C CYS A 42 1.97 19.84 -18.10
N PRO A 43 1.94 21.10 -17.63
CA PRO A 43 1.90 21.35 -16.19
C PRO A 43 0.63 20.76 -15.57
N ILE A 44 0.72 20.35 -14.30
CA ILE A 44 -0.47 19.94 -13.54
C ILE A 44 -1.30 21.15 -13.07
N ASP A 45 -0.69 22.33 -13.00
CA ASP A 45 -1.34 23.58 -12.61
C ASP A 45 -1.86 24.39 -13.80
N GLY A 46 -2.95 25.13 -13.59
CA GLY A 46 -3.49 26.07 -14.59
C GLY A 46 -4.18 25.40 -15.78
N VAL A 47 -4.42 24.09 -15.69
CA VAL A 47 -5.19 23.31 -16.67
C VAL A 47 -6.64 23.20 -16.18
N TYR A 48 -7.60 23.28 -17.11
CA TYR A 48 -9.02 23.09 -16.80
C TYR A 48 -9.33 21.59 -16.65
N PHE A 49 -8.85 20.98 -15.57
CA PHE A 49 -9.04 19.56 -15.21
C PHE A 49 -8.95 19.40 -13.68
N ASP A 50 -9.40 18.27 -13.14
CA ASP A 50 -9.27 17.97 -11.72
C ASP A 50 -7.79 17.79 -11.32
N GLN A 51 -7.29 18.69 -10.46
CA GLN A 51 -5.89 18.74 -10.07
C GLN A 51 -5.41 17.46 -9.38
N LYS A 52 -6.23 16.87 -8.50
CA LYS A 52 -5.87 15.63 -7.80
C LYS A 52 -5.66 14.47 -8.76
N THR A 53 -6.47 14.40 -9.81
CA THR A 53 -6.29 13.40 -10.86
C THR A 53 -4.98 13.62 -11.64
N LEU A 54 -4.62 14.87 -11.92
CA LEU A 54 -3.33 15.18 -12.55
C LEU A 54 -2.14 14.81 -11.65
N GLU A 55 -2.23 15.08 -10.34
CA GLU A 55 -1.22 14.67 -9.34
C GLU A 55 -1.06 13.15 -9.24
N LEU A 56 -2.11 12.38 -9.52
CA LEU A 56 -2.03 10.91 -9.57
C LEU A 56 -1.32 10.41 -10.83
N ILE A 57 -1.41 11.14 -11.94
CA ILE A 57 -0.75 10.80 -13.21
C ILE A 57 0.72 11.21 -13.22
N ASP A 58 1.07 12.31 -12.54
CA ASP A 58 2.46 12.75 -12.33
C ASP A 58 3.20 11.74 -11.43
N GLU A 59 3.88 10.77 -12.04
CA GLU A 59 4.52 9.65 -11.34
C GLU A 59 5.82 10.10 -10.66
N ASP A 60 6.56 11.01 -11.29
CA ASP A 60 7.85 11.52 -10.79
C ASP A 60 7.72 12.73 -9.85
N LYS A 61 6.50 13.27 -9.68
CA LYS A 61 6.15 14.39 -8.80
C LYS A 61 6.89 15.68 -9.16
N ASP A 62 7.21 15.89 -10.43
CA ASP A 62 7.89 17.11 -10.91
C ASP A 62 6.92 18.24 -11.33
N GLY A 63 5.62 18.02 -11.17
CA GLY A 63 4.56 18.96 -11.51
C GLY A 63 4.22 18.98 -12.99
N LYS A 64 4.68 17.99 -13.77
CA LYS A 64 4.46 17.92 -15.22
C LYS A 64 4.12 16.52 -15.68
N ILE A 65 3.08 16.42 -16.48
CA ILE A 65 2.66 15.18 -17.11
C ILE A 65 3.26 15.06 -18.51
N ARG A 66 3.92 13.93 -18.77
CA ARG A 66 4.49 13.55 -20.06
C ARG A 66 3.61 12.50 -20.75
N ILE A 67 3.83 12.33 -22.05
CA ILE A 67 3.14 11.31 -22.86
C ILE A 67 3.30 9.91 -22.25
N SER A 68 4.50 9.57 -21.76
CA SER A 68 4.76 8.26 -21.15
C SER A 68 3.87 8.00 -19.95
N GLU A 69 3.64 8.99 -19.09
CA GLU A 69 2.83 8.86 -17.88
C GLU A 69 1.34 8.69 -18.22
N ILE A 70 0.85 9.39 -19.25
CA ILE A 70 -0.49 9.16 -19.79
C ILE A 70 -0.62 7.72 -20.31
N LEU A 71 0.35 7.23 -21.07
CA LEU A 71 0.32 5.86 -21.59
C LEU A 71 0.42 4.82 -20.47
N SER A 72 1.25 5.04 -19.45
CA SER A 72 1.32 4.20 -18.25
C SER A 72 -0.03 4.14 -17.53
N ALA A 73 -0.70 5.28 -17.35
CA ALA A 73 -2.02 5.33 -16.73
C ALA A 73 -3.07 4.56 -17.56
N VAL A 74 -3.05 4.70 -18.89
CA VAL A 74 -3.94 3.97 -19.81
C VAL A 74 -3.70 2.47 -19.74
N ASP A 75 -2.43 2.03 -19.73
CA ASP A 75 -2.07 0.61 -19.62
C ASP A 75 -2.51 0.04 -18.27
N TYR A 76 -2.27 0.75 -17.17
CA TYR A 76 -2.74 0.38 -15.83
C TYR A 76 -4.27 0.23 -15.77
N LEU A 77 -5.00 1.20 -16.31
CA LEU A 77 -6.46 1.15 -16.34
C LEU A 77 -6.98 0.03 -17.25
N SER A 78 -6.28 -0.30 -18.33
CA SER A 78 -6.63 -1.40 -19.23
C SER A 78 -6.51 -2.78 -18.57
N ASP A 79 -5.56 -2.94 -17.64
CA ASP A 79 -5.39 -4.16 -16.83
C ASP A 79 -6.55 -4.39 -15.84
N ILE A 80 -7.18 -3.29 -15.39
CA ILE A 80 -8.16 -3.28 -14.31
C ILE A 80 -9.59 -3.18 -14.83
N LEU A 81 -9.81 -2.52 -15.97
CA LEU A 81 -11.14 -2.25 -16.51
C LEU A 81 -11.45 -3.15 -17.70
N VAL A 82 -12.72 -3.55 -17.81
CA VAL A 82 -13.24 -4.29 -18.97
C VAL A 82 -13.18 -3.43 -20.23
N SER A 83 -13.51 -2.15 -20.09
CA SER A 83 -13.46 -1.13 -21.15
C SER A 83 -13.13 0.24 -20.53
N LEU A 84 -12.36 1.05 -21.26
CA LEU A 84 -12.04 2.43 -20.88
C LEU A 84 -13.18 3.41 -21.20
N GLU A 85 -14.29 2.94 -21.77
CA GLU A 85 -15.50 3.75 -22.03
C GLU A 85 -16.01 4.43 -20.75
N VAL A 86 -15.80 3.79 -19.59
CA VAL A 86 -16.19 4.34 -18.28
C VAL A 86 -15.44 5.61 -17.88
N LEU A 87 -14.34 5.95 -18.55
CA LEU A 87 -13.58 7.19 -18.33
C LEU A 87 -14.17 8.37 -19.12
N VAL A 88 -15.04 8.11 -20.10
CA VAL A 88 -15.64 9.14 -20.93
C VAL A 88 -16.68 9.91 -20.10
N PRO A 89 -16.68 11.25 -20.11
CA PRO A 89 -17.53 12.06 -19.24
C PRO A 89 -19.02 11.77 -19.40
N SER A 90 -19.59 10.93 -18.53
CA SER A 90 -21.03 10.62 -18.53
C SER A 90 -21.52 9.89 -17.27
N LEU A 91 -20.62 9.28 -16.49
CA LEU A 91 -21.01 8.46 -15.35
C LEU A 91 -20.82 9.20 -14.02
N HIS A 92 -21.93 9.59 -13.39
CA HIS A 92 -21.92 10.07 -12.00
C HIS A 92 -21.52 8.98 -10.99
N SER A 93 -21.60 7.71 -11.38
CA SER A 93 -21.30 6.54 -10.56
C SER A 93 -20.54 5.49 -11.36
N PHE A 94 -19.52 4.91 -10.75
CA PHE A 94 -18.69 3.85 -11.29
C PHE A 94 -19.34 2.47 -11.04
N PRO A 95 -19.72 1.72 -12.10
CA PRO A 95 -20.30 0.39 -11.95
C PRO A 95 -19.22 -0.65 -11.60
N LEU A 96 -19.47 -1.49 -10.59
CA LEU A 96 -18.53 -2.54 -10.17
C LEU A 96 -18.34 -3.59 -11.28
N SER A 97 -19.30 -3.75 -12.18
CA SER A 97 -19.21 -4.63 -13.34
C SER A 97 -18.22 -4.16 -14.42
N ALA A 98 -17.73 -2.90 -14.35
CA ALA A 98 -16.68 -2.41 -15.24
C ALA A 98 -15.28 -2.90 -14.86
N ILE A 99 -15.12 -3.47 -13.66
CA ILE A 99 -13.84 -4.03 -13.21
C ILE A 99 -13.64 -5.42 -13.84
N ARG A 100 -12.47 -5.63 -14.41
CA ARG A 100 -12.04 -6.88 -15.05
C ARG A 100 -11.72 -7.93 -13.98
N ASN A 101 -12.01 -9.20 -14.28
CA ASN A 101 -11.60 -10.33 -13.45
C ASN A 101 -10.12 -10.70 -13.72
N THR A 102 -9.21 -9.89 -13.19
CA THR A 102 -7.74 -10.13 -13.13
C THR A 102 -7.29 -10.04 -11.68
N ASP A 103 -6.05 -10.41 -11.36
CA ASP A 103 -5.52 -10.26 -9.99
C ASP A 103 -5.61 -8.80 -9.52
N LYS A 104 -5.15 -7.84 -10.34
CA LYS A 104 -5.28 -6.40 -10.06
C LYS A 104 -6.75 -5.96 -9.97
N GLY A 105 -7.59 -6.39 -10.91
CA GLY A 105 -9.01 -6.03 -10.90
C GLY A 105 -9.76 -6.58 -9.68
N ASN A 106 -9.47 -7.81 -9.26
CA ASN A 106 -10.08 -8.41 -8.07
C ASN A 106 -9.67 -7.70 -6.78
N LEU A 107 -8.42 -7.20 -6.70
CA LEU A 107 -7.98 -6.35 -5.59
C LEU A 107 -8.80 -5.05 -5.54
N ILE A 108 -8.96 -4.36 -6.66
CA ILE A 108 -9.78 -3.13 -6.74
C ILE A 108 -11.24 -3.42 -6.41
N LEU A 109 -11.82 -4.51 -6.94
CA LEU A 109 -13.19 -4.90 -6.66
C LEU A 109 -13.40 -5.20 -5.16
N SER A 110 -12.42 -5.83 -4.51
CA SER A 110 -12.43 -6.05 -3.06
C SER A 110 -12.44 -4.72 -2.30
N ALA A 111 -11.57 -3.78 -2.66
CA ALA A 111 -11.53 -2.45 -2.07
C ALA A 111 -12.86 -1.69 -2.25
N CYS A 112 -13.45 -1.72 -3.45
CA CYS A 112 -14.78 -1.13 -3.70
C CYS A 112 -15.86 -1.73 -2.80
N LYS A 113 -15.86 -3.07 -2.62
CA LYS A 113 -16.82 -3.75 -1.73
C LYS A 113 -16.61 -3.38 -0.26
N GLN A 114 -15.35 -3.22 0.18
CA GLN A 114 -15.05 -2.77 1.54
C GLN A 114 -15.54 -1.34 1.79
N ILE A 115 -15.31 -0.42 0.84
CA ILE A 115 -15.86 0.93 0.87
C ILE A 115 -17.39 0.91 1.02
N LEU A 116 -18.07 0.11 0.18
CA LEU A 116 -19.53 -0.02 0.23
C LEU A 116 -20.03 -0.63 1.54
N ALA A 117 -19.31 -1.62 2.09
CA ALA A 117 -19.63 -2.22 3.39
C ALA A 117 -19.49 -1.21 4.54
N ALA A 118 -18.41 -0.41 4.55
CA ALA A 118 -18.20 0.67 5.53
C ALA A 118 -19.31 1.72 5.49
N LEU A 119 -19.91 1.94 4.32
CA LEU A 119 -21.05 2.84 4.12
C LEU A 119 -22.43 2.18 4.36
N ASN A 120 -22.47 0.95 4.89
CA ASN A 120 -23.69 0.17 5.11
C ASN A 120 -24.48 -0.13 3.81
N LYS A 121 -23.78 -0.30 2.69
CA LYS A 121 -24.36 -0.61 1.36
C LYS A 121 -23.75 -1.86 0.71
N PRO A 122 -23.67 -3.02 1.39
CA PRO A 122 -22.92 -4.19 0.90
C PRO A 122 -23.41 -4.78 -0.43
N ASN A 123 -24.67 -4.51 -0.80
CA ASN A 123 -25.30 -5.02 -2.02
C ASN A 123 -25.32 -4.01 -3.17
N ALA A 124 -24.72 -2.83 -2.99
CA ALA A 124 -24.65 -1.84 -4.06
C ALA A 124 -23.74 -2.33 -5.20
N THR A 125 -24.14 -2.03 -6.43
CA THR A 125 -23.44 -2.42 -7.66
C THR A 125 -22.71 -1.26 -8.32
N HIS A 126 -22.79 -0.07 -7.73
CA HIS A 126 -22.18 1.16 -8.21
C HIS A 126 -21.55 1.91 -7.02
N LEU A 127 -20.54 2.72 -7.31
CA LEU A 127 -19.81 3.51 -6.34
C LEU A 127 -19.58 4.94 -6.88
N THR A 128 -19.76 5.95 -6.05
CA THR A 128 -19.51 7.36 -6.43
C THR A 128 -18.21 7.87 -5.82
N LEU A 129 -17.64 8.94 -6.39
CA LEU A 129 -16.45 9.59 -5.83
C LEU A 129 -16.71 10.10 -4.41
N ASP A 130 -17.88 10.68 -4.15
CA ASP A 130 -18.28 11.14 -2.81
C ASP A 130 -18.30 10.01 -1.78
N GLU A 131 -18.72 8.81 -2.19
CA GLU A 131 -18.70 7.63 -1.33
C GLU A 131 -17.28 7.15 -1.04
N VAL A 132 -16.39 7.17 -2.04
CA VAL A 132 -14.96 6.88 -1.84
C VAL A 132 -14.34 7.85 -0.84
N LEU A 133 -14.61 9.15 -0.98
CA LEU A 133 -14.08 10.18 -0.09
C LEU A 133 -14.63 10.04 1.34
N LYS A 134 -15.93 9.77 1.50
CA LYS A 134 -16.54 9.52 2.82
C LYS A 134 -16.00 8.26 3.48
N ALA A 135 -15.83 7.18 2.72
CA ALA A 135 -15.25 5.96 3.26
C ALA A 135 -13.81 6.16 3.70
N LYS A 136 -13.02 6.94 2.95
CA LYS A 136 -11.67 7.33 3.37
C LYS A 136 -11.68 7.98 4.75
N GLU A 137 -12.58 8.93 5.00
CA GLU A 137 -12.74 9.57 6.32
C GLU A 137 -13.15 8.58 7.43
N LEU A 138 -14.01 7.61 7.12
CA LEU A 138 -14.40 6.58 8.07
C LEU A 138 -13.23 5.66 8.44
N PHE A 139 -12.41 5.29 7.46
CA PHE A 139 -11.28 4.39 7.69
C PHE A 139 -10.20 5.03 8.56
N LEU A 140 -9.99 6.35 8.51
CA LEU A 140 -8.98 7.05 9.32
C LEU A 140 -9.08 6.73 10.83
N ASN A 141 -10.27 6.45 11.34
CA ASN A 141 -10.51 6.18 12.77
C ASN A 141 -10.69 4.68 13.08
N THR A 142 -10.39 3.80 12.12
CA THR A 142 -10.45 2.34 12.30
C THR A 142 -9.06 1.77 12.52
N GLY A 143 -8.93 0.71 13.33
CA GLY A 143 -7.64 0.05 13.55
C GLY A 143 -7.05 -0.62 12.30
N PHE A 144 -7.81 -0.75 11.21
CA PHE A 144 -7.34 -1.25 9.92
C PHE A 144 -7.66 -0.23 8.83
N ASN A 145 -6.98 0.92 8.87
CA ASN A 145 -7.20 2.02 7.94
C ASN A 145 -6.43 1.88 6.60
N GLY A 146 -5.54 0.88 6.51
CA GLY A 146 -4.82 0.52 5.29
C GLY A 146 -3.53 1.32 5.04
N ASP A 147 -2.97 1.98 6.05
CA ASP A 147 -1.71 2.72 5.94
C ASP A 147 -0.45 1.85 6.15
N GLY A 148 -0.64 0.58 6.54
CA GLY A 148 0.44 -0.37 6.81
C GLY A 148 0.99 -0.32 8.23
N ILE A 149 0.33 0.42 9.13
CA ILE A 149 0.72 0.55 10.54
C ILE A 149 -0.29 -0.21 11.40
N ILE A 150 0.21 -1.17 12.18
CA ILE A 150 -0.59 -1.92 13.14
C ILE A 150 -0.54 -1.16 14.47
N THR A 151 -1.69 -0.68 14.94
CA THR A 151 -1.81 0.02 16.23
C THR A 151 -2.25 -0.95 17.33
N GLY A 152 -1.97 -0.63 18.59
CA GLY A 152 -2.41 -1.44 19.73
C GLY A 152 -3.93 -1.53 19.89
N SER A 153 -4.69 -0.60 19.30
CA SER A 153 -6.16 -0.60 19.27
C SER A 153 -6.72 -1.60 18.24
N SER A 154 -5.95 -1.95 17.20
CA SER A 154 -6.30 -2.94 16.19
C SER A 154 -6.17 -4.41 16.67
N ILE A 155 -5.43 -4.63 17.75
CA ILE A 155 -5.07 -5.98 18.23
C ILE A 155 -6.06 -6.46 19.29
N THR A 156 -6.76 -7.55 18.97
CA THR A 156 -7.75 -8.17 19.88
C THR A 156 -7.19 -9.33 20.71
N ASP A 157 -6.12 -9.99 20.24
CA ASP A 157 -5.49 -11.09 20.97
C ASP A 157 -4.49 -10.57 22.01
N GLU A 158 -4.69 -10.93 23.27
CA GLU A 158 -3.86 -10.45 24.39
C GLU A 158 -2.40 -10.91 24.32
N ASN A 159 -2.12 -12.08 23.74
CA ASN A 159 -0.74 -12.53 23.56
C ASN A 159 -0.05 -11.74 22.45
N VAL A 160 -0.75 -11.51 21.33
CA VAL A 160 -0.24 -10.66 20.25
C VAL A 160 -0.01 -9.24 20.74
N LYS A 161 -0.89 -8.72 21.60
CA LYS A 161 -0.76 -7.38 22.19
C LYS A 161 0.46 -7.24 23.09
N LYS A 162 0.84 -8.30 23.82
CA LYS A 162 2.09 -8.32 24.59
C LYS A 162 3.31 -8.23 23.68
N VAL A 163 3.35 -9.05 22.62
CA VAL A 163 4.44 -9.01 21.63
C VAL A 163 4.53 -7.62 20.98
N PHE A 164 3.39 -7.03 20.60
CA PHE A 164 3.34 -5.67 20.08
C PHE A 164 3.97 -4.65 21.04
N ASN A 165 3.61 -4.68 22.32
CA ASN A 165 4.17 -3.76 23.32
C ASN A 165 5.68 -3.98 23.52
N GLU A 166 6.17 -5.22 23.43
CA GLU A 166 7.60 -5.53 23.49
C GLU A 166 8.35 -4.96 22.28
N ILE A 167 7.82 -5.14 21.07
CA ILE A 167 8.39 -4.58 19.84
C ILE A 167 8.50 -3.06 19.97
N VAL A 168 7.41 -2.39 20.38
CA VAL A 168 7.36 -0.94 20.57
C VAL A 168 8.38 -0.49 21.62
N SER A 169 8.56 -1.25 22.70
CA SER A 169 9.54 -0.92 23.76
C SER A 169 10.99 -1.10 23.31
N ILE A 170 11.27 -1.99 22.37
CA ILE A 170 12.63 -2.36 21.97
C ILE A 170 13.10 -1.54 20.77
N ILE A 171 12.29 -1.49 19.71
CA ILE A 171 12.64 -0.83 18.45
C ILE A 171 12.07 0.59 18.38
N GLY A 172 10.88 0.81 18.95
CA GLY A 172 10.13 2.05 18.86
C GLY A 172 8.84 1.90 18.06
N ALA A 173 8.18 3.03 17.80
CA ALA A 173 6.91 3.10 17.09
C ALA A 173 6.94 4.18 16.01
N VAL A 174 6.04 4.04 15.04
CA VAL A 174 5.70 5.06 14.04
C VAL A 174 4.26 5.48 14.21
N ALA A 175 3.97 6.75 13.93
CA ALA A 175 2.62 7.28 14.01
C ALA A 175 1.78 6.79 12.83
N ASP A 176 0.66 6.14 13.14
CA ASP A 176 -0.44 5.86 12.23
C ASP A 176 -1.04 7.17 11.68
N VAL A 177 -1.81 7.10 10.59
CA VAL A 177 -2.56 8.24 10.03
C VAL A 177 -3.54 8.83 11.06
N SER A 178 -4.02 8.04 12.03
CA SER A 178 -4.82 8.54 13.16
C SER A 178 -4.01 9.33 14.20
N GLY A 179 -2.68 9.20 14.19
CA GLY A 179 -1.75 9.72 15.18
C GLY A 179 -1.46 8.77 16.34
N GLU A 180 -2.04 7.57 16.37
CA GLU A 180 -1.69 6.52 17.33
C GLU A 180 -0.31 5.91 17.02
N ASP A 181 0.43 5.54 18.06
CA ASP A 181 1.69 4.81 17.91
C ASP A 181 1.43 3.36 17.47
N GLY A 182 2.14 2.92 16.44
CA GLY A 182 2.06 1.57 15.91
C GLY A 182 3.39 1.04 15.37
N ILE A 183 3.33 -0.14 14.75
CA ILE A 183 4.47 -0.80 14.12
C ILE A 183 4.18 -1.06 12.64
N ASN A 184 5.17 -0.83 11.79
CA ASN A 184 5.13 -1.13 10.35
C ASN A 184 6.01 -2.35 10.01
N ASP A 185 6.03 -2.73 8.73
CA ASP A 185 6.82 -3.85 8.25
C ASP A 185 8.32 -3.68 8.54
N GLU A 186 8.88 -2.47 8.40
CA GLU A 186 10.29 -2.22 8.69
C GLU A 186 10.64 -2.51 10.16
N ILE A 187 9.79 -2.07 11.11
CA ILE A 187 9.97 -2.35 12.54
C ILE A 187 9.89 -3.86 12.81
N ILE A 188 8.93 -4.56 12.21
CA ILE A 188 8.74 -6.00 12.39
C ILE A 188 9.95 -6.78 11.84
N ILE A 189 10.47 -6.38 10.68
CA ILE A 189 11.66 -6.98 10.07
C ILE A 189 12.88 -6.77 10.96
N GLU A 190 13.10 -5.56 11.47
CA GLU A 190 14.24 -5.27 12.35
C GLU A 190 14.14 -6.05 13.67
N PHE A 191 12.96 -6.10 14.29
CA PHE A 191 12.74 -6.89 15.49
C PHE A 191 13.01 -8.39 15.26
N SER A 192 12.53 -8.93 14.14
CA SER A 192 12.74 -10.34 13.78
C SER A 192 14.21 -10.67 13.57
N LYS A 193 14.97 -9.73 12.99
CA LYS A 193 16.42 -9.85 12.82
C LYS A 193 17.15 -9.86 14.16
N GLU A 194 16.81 -8.94 15.07
CA GLU A 194 17.41 -8.90 16.42
C GLU A 194 17.08 -10.15 17.24
N LEU A 195 15.84 -10.64 17.17
CA LEU A 195 15.46 -11.93 17.77
C LEU A 195 16.26 -13.10 17.20
N GLY A 196 16.49 -13.12 15.88
CA GLY A 196 17.31 -14.15 15.23
C GLY A 196 18.76 -14.14 15.71
N LEU A 197 19.35 -12.94 15.89
CA LEU A 197 20.70 -12.79 16.44
C LEU A 197 20.77 -13.28 17.90
N LEU A 198 19.76 -12.93 18.71
CA LEU A 198 19.68 -13.39 20.10
C LEU A 198 19.53 -14.92 20.18
N SER A 199 18.66 -15.51 19.34
CA SER A 199 18.50 -16.96 19.25
C SER A 199 19.80 -17.65 18.84
N THR A 200 20.50 -17.11 17.82
CA THR A 200 21.78 -17.66 17.36
C THR A 200 22.83 -17.62 18.47
N TRP A 201 22.94 -16.48 19.17
CA TRP A 201 23.84 -16.35 20.31
C TRP A 201 23.50 -17.33 21.43
N TYR A 202 22.21 -17.53 21.73
CA TYR A 202 21.76 -18.47 22.74
C TYR A 202 22.04 -19.92 22.35
N ASP A 203 21.83 -20.28 21.09
CA ASP A 203 22.14 -21.62 20.56
C ASP A 203 23.64 -21.89 20.64
N GLU A 204 24.48 -20.95 20.19
CA GLU A 204 25.94 -21.03 20.34
C GLU A 204 26.37 -21.16 21.81
N PHE A 205 25.65 -20.52 22.74
CA PHE A 205 25.89 -20.63 24.17
C PHE A 205 25.46 -21.99 24.75
N THR A 206 24.37 -22.58 24.27
CA THR A 206 23.89 -23.90 24.74
C THR A 206 24.65 -25.07 24.12
N ASP A 207 25.16 -24.94 22.89
CA ASP A 207 26.16 -25.86 22.31
C ASP A 207 27.50 -25.78 23.07
N PHE A 208 27.72 -24.68 23.79
CA PHE A 208 28.84 -24.42 24.69
C PHE A 208 28.74 -25.10 26.06
N ASP A 209 27.91 -26.13 26.25
CA ASP A 209 27.88 -26.97 27.47
C ASP A 209 29.24 -27.70 27.74
N ASN A 210 30.25 -27.45 26.89
CA ASN A 210 31.66 -27.84 27.05
C ASN A 210 32.67 -26.67 27.15
N GLY A 211 32.29 -25.40 27.39
CA GLY A 211 33.23 -24.27 27.32
C GLY A 211 33.10 -23.13 28.34
N MET A 212 34.28 -22.70 28.83
CA MET A 212 34.67 -21.59 29.72
C MET A 212 34.08 -21.47 31.14
N PHE A 213 32.81 -21.82 31.40
CA PHE A 213 32.25 -21.85 32.77
C PHE A 213 31.79 -23.23 33.26
N GLY A 214 31.99 -24.26 32.44
CA GLY A 214 31.58 -25.63 32.73
C GLY A 214 30.06 -25.81 32.64
N ASN A 215 29.62 -27.07 32.62
CA ASN A 215 28.23 -27.48 32.51
C ASN A 215 27.34 -26.61 33.40
N SER A 216 26.40 -25.88 32.79
CA SER A 216 25.57 -24.87 33.47
C SER A 216 24.81 -25.45 34.67
N LYS A 217 24.47 -26.74 34.63
CA LYS A 217 23.87 -27.47 35.73
C LYS A 217 24.84 -27.67 36.90
N ILE A 218 26.09 -28.05 36.63
CA ILE A 218 27.13 -28.19 37.66
C ILE A 218 27.47 -26.82 38.26
N ALA A 219 27.50 -25.76 37.44
CA ALA A 219 27.73 -24.39 37.92
C ALA A 219 26.60 -23.91 38.85
N MET A 220 25.33 -24.19 38.51
CA MET A 220 24.19 -23.88 39.40
C MET A 220 24.22 -24.75 40.68
N GLU A 221 24.54 -26.05 40.57
CA GLU A 221 24.68 -26.93 41.73
C GLU A 221 25.83 -26.48 42.65
N ALA A 222 26.94 -26.00 42.09
CA ALA A 222 28.07 -25.45 42.83
C ALA A 222 27.74 -24.12 43.51
N LEU A 223 26.96 -23.24 42.88
CA LEU A 223 26.50 -21.98 43.47
C LEU A 223 25.60 -22.25 44.70
N VAL A 224 24.68 -23.21 44.59
CA VAL A 224 23.84 -23.63 45.72
C VAL A 224 24.69 -24.18 46.88
N VAL A 225 25.75 -24.94 46.59
CA VAL A 225 26.68 -25.44 47.62
C VAL A 225 27.49 -24.30 48.24
N TYR A 226 27.93 -23.32 47.45
CA TYR A 226 28.65 -22.15 47.94
C TYR A 226 27.79 -21.32 48.91
N ASP A 227 26.55 -20.98 48.53
CA ASP A 227 25.63 -20.21 49.39
C ASP A 227 25.32 -20.92 50.73
N LEU A 228 25.36 -22.26 50.73
CA LEU A 228 25.21 -23.10 51.93
C LEU A 228 26.45 -23.09 52.84
N LEU A 229 27.63 -22.84 52.28
CA LEU A 229 28.93 -22.90 52.95
C LEU A 229 29.47 -21.51 53.33
N GLU A 230 29.14 -20.47 52.57
CA GLU A 230 29.57 -19.07 52.78
C GLU A 230 29.34 -18.59 54.23
N PRO A 231 28.18 -18.82 54.88
CA PRO A 231 27.96 -18.41 56.27
C PRO A 231 28.84 -19.15 57.31
N LYS A 232 29.43 -20.28 56.92
CA LYS A 232 30.30 -21.12 57.78
C LYS A 232 31.78 -20.86 57.55
N ILE A 233 32.14 -20.22 56.44
CA ILE A 233 33.52 -19.90 56.06
C ILE A 233 33.87 -18.47 56.51
N GLU A 234 32.89 -17.56 56.59
CA GLU A 234 33.09 -16.17 57.02
C GLU A 234 32.94 -15.92 58.55
N ASN A 235 33.19 -16.93 59.41
CA ASN A 235 33.29 -16.76 60.87
C ASN A 235 34.73 -16.91 61.38
#